data_AF-A0A8D1C3M6-F1
#
_entry.id   AF-A0A8D1C3M6-F1
#
_cell.length_a   1.000
_cell.length_b   1.000
_cell.length_c   1.000
_cell.angle_alpha   90.00
_cell.angle_beta   90.00
_cell.angle_gamma   90.00
#
_symmetry.space_group_name_H-M   'P 1'
#
loop_
_entity.id
_entity.type
_entity.pdbx_description
1 polymer ?
#
loop_
_entity_poly.entity_id
_entity_poly.type
_entity_poly.pdbx_seq_one_letter_code
_entity_poly.pdbx_strand_id
1 'polypeptide(L)'
;MVRRAPMAPRPTPRTTGSESRPCSTTPTTATWRMPFPTTSCDLSPVTGTTPGAVLSAHLLSKKAGVEVEAGWPCSGPLLRMAEEAARKLLPAFQTPTGMPYGTVNLLHGVNPGETPVTCTAGIGTFIVEFATLSSLTGDPVFEDVARVALMRLWESRSDIGLVGNHIDVLTGKWVAQDAGIGAGVDSYFEYLVKGAILLQDKKLMAMFLEYNKAIRNYTRFDDWYLWVQMYKGTVSMPVFQSLEAYWPGLQSLIGDIDNAMRTFLNYYTVWKQFGGLPEFYNIPQGYTVEKREGYPLRPELIESAMYLYRATGDPTLLELGRDAVESIEKISKVECGFATVSVSMGPRVGKCLPLLPGSLWNISTGRDLRDVSNTFIYRWRDRNRS
;
A
#
# COMPACT_ATOMS: atom_id res chain seq x y z
N MET A 1 36.78 -27.55 -42.63
CA MET A 1 36.73 -26.20 -43.25
C MET A 1 35.32 -25.66 -43.13
N VAL A 2 35.14 -24.73 -42.20
CA VAL A 2 33.86 -24.11 -41.82
C VAL A 2 33.42 -23.14 -42.92
N ARG A 3 32.23 -23.33 -43.49
CA ARG A 3 31.58 -22.36 -44.39
C ARG A 3 30.77 -21.37 -43.54
N ARG A 4 31.11 -20.08 -43.65
CA ARG A 4 30.46 -18.94 -43.00
C ARG A 4 29.02 -18.77 -43.52
N ALA A 5 28.07 -18.59 -42.59
CA ALA A 5 26.73 -18.08 -42.87
C ALA A 5 26.69 -16.53 -42.71
N PRO A 6 25.75 -15.82 -43.37
CA PRO A 6 25.80 -14.37 -43.52
C PRO A 6 25.29 -13.60 -42.29
N MET A 7 25.85 -12.39 -42.09
CA MET A 7 25.50 -11.42 -41.04
C MET A 7 24.06 -10.89 -41.17
N ALA A 8 23.34 -10.86 -40.05
CA ALA A 8 22.09 -10.13 -39.89
C ALA A 8 22.34 -8.60 -39.73
N PRO A 9 21.46 -7.72 -40.24
CA PRO A 9 21.66 -6.27 -40.20
C PRO A 9 21.44 -5.69 -38.80
N ARG A 10 22.26 -4.69 -38.44
CA ARG A 10 22.15 -3.90 -37.19
C ARG A 10 20.87 -3.06 -37.17
N PRO A 11 20.18 -2.94 -36.02
CA PRO A 11 19.09 -1.99 -35.89
C PRO A 11 19.62 -0.55 -35.75
N THR A 12 19.03 0.36 -36.51
CA THR A 12 19.21 1.81 -36.39
C THR A 12 18.43 2.38 -35.18
N PRO A 13 18.84 3.52 -34.60
CA PRO A 13 18.27 4.04 -33.36
C PRO A 13 16.89 4.67 -33.62
N ARG A 14 15.86 4.25 -32.88
CA ARG A 14 14.58 4.97 -32.81
C ARG A 14 14.74 6.20 -31.92
N THR A 15 14.37 7.33 -32.49
CA THR A 15 14.20 8.64 -31.87
C THR A 15 13.23 8.59 -30.69
N THR A 16 13.54 9.36 -29.65
CA THR A 16 12.75 9.58 -28.45
C THR A 16 11.40 10.21 -28.79
N GLY A 17 10.31 9.45 -28.66
CA GLY A 17 8.95 9.97 -28.71
C GLY A 17 8.50 10.40 -27.31
N SER A 18 8.09 11.66 -27.18
CA SER A 18 7.32 12.13 -26.02
C SER A 18 5.99 11.38 -25.97
N GLU A 19 5.76 10.58 -24.93
CA GLU A 19 4.50 9.87 -24.72
C GLU A 19 3.35 10.86 -24.51
N SER A 20 2.35 10.79 -25.40
CA SER A 20 1.13 11.60 -25.34
C SER A 20 0.23 11.09 -24.21
N ARG A 21 -0.13 11.96 -23.27
CA ARG A 21 -1.15 11.68 -22.25
C ARG A 21 -2.49 11.35 -22.95
N PRO A 22 -3.23 10.31 -22.50
CA PRO A 22 -4.36 9.75 -23.24
C PRO A 22 -5.59 10.66 -23.32
N CYS A 23 -5.71 11.64 -22.45
CA CYS A 23 -6.91 12.46 -22.29
C CYS A 23 -6.55 13.95 -22.30
N SER A 24 -7.17 14.75 -23.18
CA SER A 24 -7.03 16.22 -23.22
C SER A 24 -8.38 16.89 -22.95
N THR A 25 -8.33 18.09 -22.36
CA THR A 25 -9.22 18.61 -21.31
C THR A 25 -10.55 19.26 -21.73
N THR A 26 -11.56 19.20 -20.83
CA THR A 26 -12.36 20.36 -20.35
C THR A 26 -13.17 19.99 -19.09
N PRO A 27 -13.21 20.80 -18.00
CA PRO A 27 -13.85 20.41 -16.74
C PRO A 27 -15.24 21.06 -16.50
N THR A 28 -16.11 20.38 -15.75
CA THR A 28 -17.34 20.94 -15.15
C THR A 28 -17.58 20.34 -13.75
N THR A 29 -17.88 21.21 -12.78
CA THR A 29 -17.97 20.94 -11.33
C THR A 29 -19.40 20.71 -10.82
N ALA A 30 -19.57 19.82 -9.83
CA ALA A 30 -20.70 19.78 -8.89
C ALA A 30 -20.21 19.26 -7.52
N THR A 31 -20.99 19.45 -6.44
CA THR A 31 -20.56 19.32 -5.02
C THR A 31 -21.44 18.38 -4.17
N TRP A 32 -20.87 17.45 -3.38
CA TRP A 32 -21.55 16.70 -2.28
C TRP A 32 -20.66 16.41 -1.02
N ARG A 33 -21.28 16.11 0.14
CA ARG A 33 -20.67 15.94 1.49
C ARG A 33 -20.80 14.50 2.05
N MET A 34 -19.81 14.00 2.80
CA MET A 34 -19.95 12.89 3.78
C MET A 34 -18.97 13.03 4.96
N PRO A 35 -19.32 12.62 6.21
CA PRO A 35 -18.39 12.62 7.36
C PRO A 35 -18.19 11.23 8.00
N PHE A 36 -16.98 10.89 8.49
CA PHE A 36 -16.72 9.97 9.63
C PHE A 36 -15.26 10.11 10.15
N PRO A 37 -14.94 9.79 11.44
CA PRO A 37 -13.63 10.09 12.05
C PRO A 37 -12.77 8.89 12.56
N THR A 38 -11.47 9.18 12.76
CA THR A 38 -10.43 8.63 13.68
C THR A 38 -9.68 7.30 13.42
N THR A 39 -8.38 7.33 13.08
CA THR A 39 -7.18 7.19 13.96
C THR A 39 -5.89 6.93 13.15
N SER A 40 -4.81 7.62 13.57
CA SER A 40 -3.41 7.59 13.09
C SER A 40 -3.22 7.76 11.58
N CYS A 41 -3.01 9.02 11.16
CA CYS A 41 -2.80 9.47 9.78
C CYS A 41 -4.06 9.47 8.92
N ASP A 42 -5.11 10.21 9.31
CA ASP A 42 -6.45 10.12 8.70
C ASP A 42 -6.48 10.43 7.18
N LEU A 43 -5.51 11.16 6.61
CA LEU A 43 -5.45 11.42 5.17
C LEU A 43 -5.03 10.22 4.32
N SER A 44 -4.12 9.35 4.80
CA SER A 44 -3.67 8.16 4.04
C SER A 44 -4.80 7.16 3.74
N PRO A 45 -5.64 6.77 4.73
CA PRO A 45 -6.81 5.95 4.48
C PRO A 45 -7.81 6.65 3.56
N VAL A 46 -7.99 7.97 3.66
CA VAL A 46 -8.97 8.69 2.83
C VAL A 46 -8.56 8.69 1.36
N THR A 47 -7.27 8.87 1.04
CA THR A 47 -6.79 8.86 -0.36
C THR A 47 -6.61 7.47 -0.94
N GLY A 48 -6.04 6.54 -0.18
CA GLY A 48 -5.91 5.15 -0.63
C GLY A 48 -7.28 4.47 -0.80
N THR A 49 -8.27 4.82 0.04
CA THR A 49 -9.57 4.11 0.04
C THR A 49 -10.62 4.79 -0.83
N THR A 50 -10.75 6.12 -0.83
CA THR A 50 -11.91 6.76 -1.50
C THR A 50 -11.63 7.11 -2.97
N PRO A 51 -10.69 8.03 -3.32
CA PRO A 51 -10.29 8.23 -4.72
C PRO A 51 -9.76 6.96 -5.37
N GLY A 52 -8.89 6.20 -4.69
CA GLY A 52 -8.29 4.97 -5.23
C GLY A 52 -9.32 3.90 -5.61
N ALA A 53 -10.27 3.59 -4.72
CA ALA A 53 -11.31 2.59 -5.03
C ALA A 53 -12.26 3.06 -6.14
N VAL A 54 -12.63 4.34 -6.17
CA VAL A 54 -13.52 4.90 -7.21
C VAL A 54 -12.81 4.89 -8.57
N LEU A 55 -11.53 5.24 -8.63
CA LEU A 55 -10.71 5.16 -9.85
C LEU A 55 -10.55 3.71 -10.32
N SER A 56 -10.29 2.78 -9.41
CA SER A 56 -10.20 1.35 -9.75
C SER A 56 -11.53 0.83 -10.31
N ALA A 57 -12.65 1.16 -9.67
CA ALA A 57 -13.99 0.82 -10.16
C ALA A 57 -14.26 1.43 -11.54
N HIS A 58 -13.89 2.68 -11.77
CA HIS A 58 -14.01 3.36 -13.07
C HIS A 58 -13.24 2.62 -14.17
N LEU A 59 -11.98 2.26 -13.90
CA LEU A 59 -11.11 1.56 -14.85
C LEU A 59 -11.53 0.10 -15.09
N LEU A 60 -12.16 -0.55 -14.11
CA LEU A 60 -12.64 -1.93 -14.23
C LEU A 60 -14.08 -2.03 -14.75
N SER A 61 -14.82 -0.92 -14.85
CA SER A 61 -16.24 -0.89 -15.21
C SER A 61 -16.53 -1.64 -16.52
N LYS A 62 -15.71 -1.42 -17.57
CA LYS A 62 -15.87 -2.09 -18.86
C LYS A 62 -15.65 -3.61 -18.76
N LYS A 63 -14.67 -4.04 -17.96
CA LYS A 63 -14.39 -5.47 -17.73
C LYS A 63 -15.50 -6.12 -16.89
N ALA A 64 -16.14 -5.37 -16.01
CA ALA A 64 -17.29 -5.80 -15.22
C ALA A 64 -18.61 -5.82 -16.01
N GLY A 65 -18.61 -5.48 -17.30
CA GLY A 65 -19.81 -5.47 -18.15
C GLY A 65 -20.76 -4.29 -17.87
N VAL A 66 -20.28 -3.24 -17.21
CA VAL A 66 -21.06 -2.01 -16.97
C VAL A 66 -21.03 -1.15 -18.23
N GLU A 67 -22.19 -0.61 -18.61
CA GLU A 67 -22.27 0.38 -19.69
C GLU A 67 -21.53 1.66 -19.29
N VAL A 68 -20.59 2.09 -20.12
CA VAL A 68 -19.75 3.27 -19.85
C VAL A 68 -20.13 4.44 -20.76
N GLU A 69 -19.96 5.66 -20.26
CA GLU A 69 -20.20 6.89 -21.03
C GLU A 69 -19.27 6.99 -22.25
N ALA A 70 -19.72 7.72 -23.28
CA ALA A 70 -18.89 8.07 -24.42
C ALA A 70 -17.67 8.91 -23.95
N GLY A 71 -16.45 8.45 -24.31
CA GLY A 71 -15.19 9.07 -23.89
C GLY A 71 -14.45 8.35 -22.75
N TRP A 72 -14.97 7.23 -22.24
CA TRP A 72 -14.22 6.35 -21.33
C TRP A 72 -12.86 5.93 -21.95
N PRO A 73 -11.75 5.92 -21.19
CA PRO A 73 -11.65 6.12 -19.73
C PRO A 73 -11.51 7.59 -19.28
N CYS A 74 -11.44 8.54 -20.22
CA CYS A 74 -11.24 9.96 -19.94
C CYS A 74 -12.50 10.70 -19.43
N SER A 75 -13.66 10.05 -19.52
CA SER A 75 -14.94 10.54 -19.01
C SER A 75 -15.67 9.43 -18.28
N GLY A 76 -16.51 9.81 -17.31
CA GLY A 76 -17.39 8.90 -16.60
C GLY A 76 -17.84 9.47 -15.26
N PRO A 77 -18.96 8.96 -14.71
CA PRO A 77 -19.50 9.46 -13.45
C PRO A 77 -18.57 9.18 -12.28
N LEU A 78 -17.95 8.00 -12.25
CA LEU A 78 -16.99 7.62 -11.22
C LEU A 78 -15.71 8.46 -11.28
N LEU A 79 -15.18 8.74 -12.48
CA LEU A 79 -14.04 9.64 -12.64
C LEU A 79 -14.34 11.05 -12.10
N ARG A 80 -15.51 11.62 -12.44
CA ARG A 80 -15.92 12.94 -11.94
C ARG A 80 -16.03 12.96 -10.41
N MET A 81 -16.57 11.90 -9.80
CA MET A 81 -16.64 11.77 -8.34
C MET A 81 -15.25 11.68 -7.70
N ALA A 82 -14.33 10.90 -8.31
CA ALA A 82 -12.95 10.80 -7.83
C ALA A 82 -12.23 12.14 -7.92
N GLU A 83 -12.41 12.87 -9.02
CA GLU A 83 -11.85 14.21 -9.21
C GLU A 83 -12.39 15.20 -8.16
N GLU A 84 -13.70 15.26 -7.96
CA GLU A 84 -14.32 16.14 -6.98
C GLU A 84 -13.82 15.85 -5.55
N ALA A 85 -13.71 14.57 -5.19
CA ALA A 85 -13.17 14.15 -3.90
C ALA A 85 -11.71 14.56 -3.74
N ALA A 86 -10.86 14.29 -4.74
CA ALA A 86 -9.45 14.64 -4.70
C ALA A 86 -9.20 16.15 -4.65
N ARG A 87 -10.00 16.96 -5.37
CA ARG A 87 -9.89 18.43 -5.31
C ARG A 87 -10.10 18.98 -3.90
N LYS A 88 -10.99 18.37 -3.12
CA LYS A 88 -11.24 18.76 -1.71
C LYS A 88 -10.08 18.43 -0.78
N LEU A 89 -9.12 17.62 -1.21
CA LEU A 89 -7.92 17.28 -0.44
C LEU A 89 -6.75 18.23 -0.72
N LEU A 90 -6.76 18.92 -1.86
CA LEU A 90 -5.69 19.86 -2.26
C LEU A 90 -5.37 20.93 -1.19
N PRO A 91 -6.33 21.48 -0.42
CA PRO A 91 -6.01 22.42 0.66
C PRO A 91 -5.04 21.86 1.70
N ALA A 92 -5.01 20.54 1.92
CA ALA A 92 -4.08 19.93 2.86
C ALA A 92 -2.61 20.16 2.47
N PHE A 93 -2.31 20.24 1.16
CA PHE A 93 -0.96 20.43 0.62
C PHE A 93 -0.49 21.90 0.66
N GLN A 94 -1.34 22.83 1.07
CA GLN A 94 -1.02 24.27 1.16
C GLN A 94 -0.19 24.57 2.42
N THR A 95 0.99 23.97 2.50
CA THR A 95 1.96 24.18 3.58
C THR A 95 3.25 24.80 3.02
N PRO A 96 4.09 25.45 3.85
CA PRO A 96 5.36 26.00 3.39
C PRO A 96 6.29 24.96 2.76
N THR A 97 6.20 23.71 3.20
CA THR A 97 7.00 22.60 2.66
C THR A 97 6.36 21.97 1.43
N GLY A 98 5.02 22.00 1.31
CA GLY A 98 4.25 21.24 0.33
C GLY A 98 3.89 19.82 0.79
N MET A 99 4.28 19.42 2.01
CA MET A 99 3.81 18.19 2.64
C MET A 99 2.40 18.42 3.22
N PRO A 100 1.44 17.50 3.05
CA PRO A 100 0.08 17.73 3.48
C PRO A 100 -0.10 17.60 5.01
N TYR A 101 -1.06 18.36 5.55
CA TYR A 101 -1.60 18.10 6.89
C TYR A 101 -2.11 16.66 7.05
N GLY A 102 -2.32 16.22 8.29
CA GLY A 102 -2.78 14.86 8.59
C GLY A 102 -4.30 14.67 8.41
N THR A 103 -5.08 15.74 8.56
CA THR A 103 -6.52 15.73 8.29
C THR A 103 -6.99 16.95 7.48
N VAL A 104 -8.12 16.80 6.81
CA VAL A 104 -8.80 17.89 6.09
C VAL A 104 -10.30 17.72 6.17
N ASN A 105 -11.04 18.80 6.38
CA ASN A 105 -12.48 18.79 6.26
C ASN A 105 -12.87 18.95 4.78
N LEU A 106 -13.58 17.97 4.21
CA LEU A 106 -13.95 17.97 2.79
C LEU A 106 -14.86 19.14 2.35
N LEU A 107 -15.42 19.87 3.31
CA LEU A 107 -16.28 21.03 3.06
C LEU A 107 -15.59 22.34 3.44
N HIS A 108 -14.87 22.35 4.56
CA HIS A 108 -14.31 23.56 5.16
C HIS A 108 -12.80 23.70 4.96
N GLY A 109 -12.13 22.71 4.35
CA GLY A 109 -10.68 22.68 4.20
C GLY A 109 -9.95 22.31 5.50
N VAL A 110 -8.71 22.77 5.65
CA VAL A 110 -7.90 22.50 6.84
C VAL A 110 -8.41 23.34 8.01
N ASN A 111 -8.62 22.72 9.17
CA ASN A 111 -9.02 23.42 10.38
C ASN A 111 -7.86 24.33 10.88
N PRO A 112 -8.09 25.60 11.25
CA PRO A 112 -7.03 26.45 11.80
C PRO A 112 -6.30 25.88 13.02
N GLY A 113 -6.95 25.01 13.80
CA GLY A 113 -6.35 24.30 14.94
C GLY A 113 -5.73 22.94 14.62
N GLU A 114 -5.60 22.59 13.34
CA GLU A 114 -5.05 21.30 12.90
C GLU A 114 -3.58 21.15 13.30
N THR A 115 -3.20 19.95 13.75
CA THR A 115 -1.81 19.64 14.06
C THR A 115 -0.96 19.66 12.79
N PRO A 116 0.21 20.33 12.78
CA PRO A 116 1.14 20.24 11.66
C PRO A 116 1.93 18.92 11.64
N VAL A 117 1.74 18.04 12.62
CA VAL A 117 2.49 16.79 12.72
C VAL A 117 1.76 15.67 11.98
N THR A 118 2.39 15.15 10.92
CA THR A 118 1.85 14.06 10.09
C THR A 118 2.86 12.92 10.02
N CYS A 119 2.39 11.69 9.84
CA CYS A 119 3.29 10.55 9.61
C CYS A 119 3.82 10.50 8.17
N THR A 120 4.93 9.80 7.99
CA THR A 120 5.61 9.65 6.69
C THR A 120 4.69 9.05 5.62
N ALA A 121 3.95 7.98 5.97
CA ALA A 121 2.93 7.38 5.10
C ALA A 121 1.84 8.40 4.70
N GLY A 122 1.35 9.19 5.66
CA GLY A 122 0.34 10.23 5.46
C GLY A 122 0.75 11.33 4.48
N ILE A 123 2.04 11.45 4.16
CA ILE A 123 2.61 12.41 3.20
C ILE A 123 2.96 11.72 1.87
N GLY A 124 3.42 10.47 1.93
CA GLY A 124 3.97 9.73 0.79
C GLY A 124 2.96 8.96 -0.07
N THR A 125 1.74 8.77 0.42
CA THR A 125 0.80 7.78 -0.14
C THR A 125 -0.28 8.44 -1.00
N PHE A 126 0.14 9.18 -2.04
CA PHE A 126 -0.77 9.84 -3.00
C PHE A 126 -0.42 9.63 -4.47
N ILE A 127 0.84 9.35 -4.79
CA ILE A 127 1.33 9.43 -6.19
C ILE A 127 0.58 8.49 -7.15
N VAL A 128 0.17 7.31 -6.69
CA VAL A 128 -0.51 6.31 -7.51
C VAL A 128 -1.88 6.83 -7.96
N GLU A 129 -2.71 7.29 -7.03
CA GLU A 129 -4.05 7.82 -7.29
C GLU A 129 -3.99 9.17 -8.00
N PHE A 130 -3.14 10.08 -7.51
CA PHE A 130 -3.10 11.46 -8.00
C PHE A 130 -2.51 11.52 -9.41
N ALA A 131 -1.47 10.74 -9.72
CA ALA A 131 -0.95 10.68 -11.09
C ALA A 131 -1.94 10.00 -12.05
N THR A 132 -2.66 8.97 -11.60
CA THR A 132 -3.73 8.35 -12.39
C THR A 132 -4.84 9.35 -12.69
N LEU A 133 -5.27 10.11 -11.68
CA LEU A 133 -6.29 11.14 -11.85
C LEU A 133 -5.84 12.25 -12.80
N SER A 134 -4.61 12.75 -12.66
CA SER A 134 -4.03 13.73 -13.60
C SER A 134 -3.94 13.20 -15.03
N SER A 135 -3.62 11.92 -15.21
CA SER A 135 -3.57 11.28 -16.53
C SER A 135 -4.95 11.17 -17.19
N LEU A 136 -5.99 10.85 -16.41
CA LEU A 136 -7.36 10.67 -16.90
C LEU A 136 -8.11 11.98 -17.13
N THR A 137 -7.89 12.98 -16.26
CA THR A 137 -8.59 14.29 -16.33
C THR A 137 -7.85 15.32 -17.16
N GLY A 138 -6.53 15.14 -17.33
CA GLY A 138 -5.65 16.13 -17.95
C GLY A 138 -5.22 17.28 -17.02
N ASP A 139 -5.71 17.34 -15.76
CA ASP A 139 -5.29 18.35 -14.79
C ASP A 139 -4.02 17.90 -14.04
N PRO A 140 -2.86 18.55 -14.25
CA PRO A 140 -1.60 18.12 -13.65
C PRO A 140 -1.50 18.37 -12.14
N VAL A 141 -2.40 19.18 -11.56
CA VAL A 141 -2.27 19.63 -10.16
C VAL A 141 -2.14 18.48 -9.16
N PHE A 142 -2.85 17.37 -9.38
CA PHE A 142 -2.82 16.23 -8.48
C PHE A 142 -1.44 15.55 -8.49
N GLU A 143 -0.94 15.18 -9.67
CA GLU A 143 0.40 14.60 -9.79
C GLU A 143 1.48 15.52 -9.20
N ASP A 144 1.40 16.82 -9.51
CA ASP A 144 2.40 17.80 -9.09
C ASP A 144 2.51 17.90 -7.56
N VAL A 145 1.39 18.03 -6.84
CA VAL A 145 1.42 18.12 -5.37
C VAL A 145 1.92 16.83 -4.73
N ALA A 146 1.56 15.66 -5.28
CA ALA A 146 2.03 14.37 -4.78
C ALA A 146 3.55 14.20 -4.98
N ARG A 147 4.08 14.63 -6.14
CA ARG A 147 5.52 14.61 -6.43
C ARG A 147 6.29 15.54 -5.51
N VAL A 148 5.78 16.74 -5.25
CA VAL A 148 6.41 17.67 -4.30
C VAL A 148 6.48 17.02 -2.93
N ALA A 149 5.38 16.47 -2.40
CA ALA A 149 5.36 15.82 -1.09
C ALA A 149 6.39 14.68 -0.98
N LEU A 150 6.47 13.79 -1.99
CA LEU A 150 7.47 12.72 -2.04
C LEU A 150 8.92 13.23 -2.05
N MET A 151 9.20 14.29 -2.81
CA MET A 151 10.53 14.89 -2.89
C MET A 151 10.92 15.54 -1.56
N ARG A 152 9.98 16.15 -0.84
CA ARG A 152 10.27 16.77 0.46
C ARG A 152 10.59 15.74 1.54
N LEU A 153 9.89 14.59 1.55
CA LEU A 153 10.26 13.46 2.41
C LEU A 153 11.66 12.91 2.07
N TRP A 154 11.99 12.86 0.79
CA TRP A 154 13.31 12.41 0.35
C TRP A 154 14.45 13.33 0.78
N GLU A 155 14.20 14.63 0.78
CA GLU A 155 15.16 15.64 1.23
C GLU A 155 15.30 15.68 2.75
N SER A 156 14.30 15.24 3.51
CA SER A 156 14.31 15.27 4.99
C SER A 156 14.98 14.05 5.64
N ARG A 157 15.51 13.10 4.85
CA ARG A 157 16.21 11.92 5.37
C ARG A 157 17.40 12.28 6.26
N SER A 158 17.73 11.38 7.18
CA SER A 158 18.96 11.47 7.97
C SER A 158 20.21 11.21 7.12
N ASP A 159 21.38 11.50 7.70
CA ASP A 159 22.68 11.22 7.07
C ASP A 159 22.92 9.73 6.76
N ILE A 160 22.21 8.83 7.47
CA ILE A 160 22.25 7.39 7.22
C ILE A 160 21.16 6.91 6.26
N GLY A 161 20.36 7.84 5.70
CA GLY A 161 19.39 7.59 4.63
C GLY A 161 18.01 7.13 5.09
N LEU A 162 17.70 7.22 6.39
CA LEU A 162 16.40 6.81 6.96
C LEU A 162 15.46 8.01 7.13
N VAL A 163 14.15 7.73 7.16
CA VAL A 163 13.09 8.67 7.53
C VAL A 163 12.50 8.29 8.88
N GLY A 164 12.09 9.27 9.67
CA GLY A 164 11.38 9.03 10.91
C GLY A 164 9.91 8.67 10.68
N ASN A 165 9.16 8.55 11.77
CA ASN A 165 7.76 8.17 11.74
C ASN A 165 6.84 9.39 11.56
N HIS A 166 7.09 10.49 12.27
CA HIS A 166 6.27 11.72 12.21
C HIS A 166 7.12 12.98 12.03
N ILE A 167 6.66 13.87 11.16
CA ILE A 167 7.32 15.12 10.78
C ILE A 167 6.34 16.30 10.91
N ASP A 168 6.85 17.44 11.35
CA ASP A 168 6.12 18.70 11.32
C ASP A 168 6.16 19.28 9.88
N VAL A 169 5.00 19.39 9.25
CA VAL A 169 4.88 19.79 7.83
C VAL A 169 5.06 21.29 7.58
N LEU A 170 5.12 22.10 8.64
CA LEU A 170 5.42 23.52 8.51
C LEU A 170 6.92 23.78 8.53
N THR A 171 7.64 23.05 9.39
CA THR A 171 9.07 23.26 9.65
C THR A 171 9.98 22.24 8.97
N GLY A 172 9.44 21.08 8.58
CA GLY A 172 10.21 19.95 8.04
C GLY A 172 11.02 19.19 9.10
N LYS A 173 10.74 19.38 10.39
CA LYS A 173 11.49 18.74 11.49
C LYS A 173 10.81 17.45 11.96
N TRP A 174 11.61 16.40 12.16
CA TRP A 174 11.14 15.13 12.70
C TRP A 174 10.75 15.24 14.18
N VAL A 175 9.50 14.86 14.48
CA VAL A 175 8.93 14.82 15.83
C VAL A 175 9.05 13.42 16.43
N ALA A 176 8.82 12.38 15.63
CA ALA A 176 9.08 10.98 15.99
C ALA A 176 10.16 10.41 15.08
N GLN A 177 11.31 10.07 15.67
CA GLN A 177 12.54 9.71 14.97
C GLN A 177 12.78 8.20 14.87
N ASP A 178 11.83 7.40 15.33
CA ASP A 178 11.83 5.96 15.09
C ASP A 178 11.61 5.69 13.61
N ALA A 179 12.47 4.87 13.03
CA ALA A 179 12.51 4.48 11.63
C ALA A 179 12.34 2.96 11.53
N GLY A 180 11.60 2.53 10.52
CA GLY A 180 11.32 1.12 10.25
C GLY A 180 10.53 1.01 8.96
N ILE A 181 10.01 -0.19 8.70
CA ILE A 181 9.13 -0.47 7.57
C ILE A 181 7.65 -0.59 7.98
N GLY A 182 7.34 -0.43 9.27
CA GLY A 182 6.00 -0.65 9.80
C GLY A 182 5.10 0.59 9.79
N ALA A 183 4.17 0.61 10.74
CA ALA A 183 3.07 1.56 10.81
C ALA A 183 3.52 3.02 10.70
N GLY A 184 2.93 3.75 9.76
CA GLY A 184 3.20 5.19 9.57
C GLY A 184 4.38 5.50 8.66
N VAL A 185 5.09 4.49 8.14
CA VAL A 185 6.13 4.63 7.11
C VAL A 185 5.89 3.65 5.94
N ASP A 186 5.33 2.48 6.22
CA ASP A 186 4.96 1.39 5.29
C ASP A 186 4.68 1.82 3.83
N SER A 187 3.54 2.48 3.61
CA SER A 187 2.97 2.79 2.31
C SER A 187 3.74 3.87 1.55
N TYR A 188 4.60 4.64 2.21
CA TYR A 188 5.53 5.53 1.52
C TYR A 188 6.49 4.73 0.63
N PHE A 189 7.12 3.68 1.18
CA PHE A 189 8.00 2.82 0.39
C PHE A 189 7.25 2.04 -0.68
N GLU A 190 6.04 1.58 -0.35
CA GLU A 190 5.15 0.91 -1.30
C GLU A 190 4.87 1.79 -2.52
N TYR A 191 4.52 3.06 -2.30
CA TYR A 191 4.15 4.00 -3.34
C TYR A 191 5.33 4.48 -4.17
N LEU A 192 6.55 4.47 -3.62
CA LEU A 192 7.75 4.70 -4.44
C LEU A 192 7.91 3.59 -5.50
N VAL A 193 7.74 2.32 -5.14
CA VAL A 193 7.85 1.20 -6.08
C VAL A 193 6.64 1.11 -7.01
N LYS A 194 5.42 1.10 -6.45
CA LYS A 194 4.19 0.99 -7.25
C LYS A 194 4.05 2.20 -8.18
N GLY A 195 4.35 3.41 -7.69
CA GLY A 195 4.39 4.63 -8.50
C GLY A 195 5.47 4.59 -9.59
N ALA A 196 6.68 4.11 -9.28
CA ALA A 196 7.73 3.94 -10.27
C ALA A 196 7.33 2.98 -11.39
N ILE A 197 6.68 1.86 -11.07
CA ILE A 197 6.20 0.88 -12.06
C ILE A 197 5.06 1.48 -12.89
N LEU A 198 4.07 2.09 -12.25
CA LEU A 198 2.91 2.68 -12.91
C LEU A 198 3.29 3.79 -13.89
N LEU A 199 4.19 4.69 -13.47
CA LEU A 199 4.57 5.89 -14.22
C LEU A 199 5.86 5.69 -15.04
N GLN A 200 6.45 4.49 -14.99
CA GLN A 200 7.79 4.21 -15.54
C GLN A 200 8.86 5.20 -15.05
N ASP A 201 8.74 5.64 -13.80
CA ASP A 201 9.56 6.70 -13.22
C ASP A 201 10.81 6.11 -12.55
N LYS A 202 11.95 6.25 -13.25
CA LYS A 202 13.25 5.80 -12.77
C LYS A 202 13.70 6.53 -11.51
N LYS A 203 13.25 7.76 -11.28
CA LYS A 203 13.65 8.58 -10.14
C LYS A 203 13.00 8.06 -8.86
N LEU A 204 11.71 7.71 -8.91
CA LEU A 204 11.01 7.06 -7.80
C LEU A 204 11.63 5.69 -7.45
N MET A 205 11.97 4.89 -8.47
CA MET A 205 12.65 3.62 -8.25
C MET A 205 14.03 3.81 -7.61
N ALA A 206 14.83 4.77 -8.10
CA ALA A 206 16.14 5.08 -7.53
C ALA A 206 16.04 5.51 -6.07
N MET A 207 15.02 6.31 -5.73
CA MET A 207 14.75 6.69 -4.35
C MET A 207 14.49 5.47 -3.46
N PHE A 208 13.60 4.57 -3.89
CA PHE A 208 13.34 3.34 -3.16
C PHE A 208 14.58 2.47 -2.98
N LEU A 209 15.40 2.30 -4.02
CA LEU A 209 16.60 1.46 -3.94
C LEU A 209 17.63 1.98 -2.92
N GLU A 210 17.78 3.30 -2.80
CA GLU A 210 18.60 3.91 -1.74
C GLU A 210 18.01 3.69 -0.35
N TYR A 211 16.70 3.80 -0.19
CA TYR A 211 16.04 3.44 1.07
C TYR A 211 16.22 1.97 1.41
N ASN A 212 16.03 1.07 0.45
CA ASN A 212 16.20 -0.37 0.64
C ASN A 212 17.64 -0.69 1.10
N LYS A 213 18.65 0.02 0.57
CA LYS A 213 20.03 -0.10 1.04
C LYS A 213 20.18 0.33 2.50
N ALA A 214 19.62 1.48 2.89
CA ALA A 214 19.67 1.94 4.28
C ALA A 214 18.93 0.99 5.24
N ILE A 215 17.72 0.56 4.87
CA ILE A 215 16.90 -0.40 5.62
C ILE A 215 17.66 -1.72 5.83
N ARG A 216 18.24 -2.28 4.77
CA ARG A 216 19.06 -3.51 4.86
C ARG A 216 20.28 -3.37 5.77
N ASN A 217 20.87 -2.17 5.84
CA ASN A 217 22.08 -1.94 6.64
C ASN A 217 21.78 -1.68 8.12
N TYR A 218 20.66 -1.01 8.42
CA TYR A 218 20.40 -0.51 9.78
C TYR A 218 19.19 -1.15 10.45
N THR A 219 18.16 -1.56 9.71
CA THR A 219 16.93 -2.09 10.31
C THR A 219 16.83 -3.60 10.20
N ARG A 220 17.53 -4.24 9.25
CA ARG A 220 17.49 -5.68 9.06
C ARG A 220 18.41 -6.40 10.06
N PHE A 221 17.82 -7.22 10.91
CA PHE A 221 18.53 -8.12 11.82
C PHE A 221 18.06 -9.55 11.52
N ASP A 222 18.97 -10.36 10.99
CA ASP A 222 18.66 -11.64 10.33
C ASP A 222 17.62 -11.44 9.20
N ASP A 223 16.43 -12.02 9.37
CA ASP A 223 15.30 -11.91 8.45
C ASP A 223 14.10 -11.19 9.11
N TRP A 224 14.40 -10.32 10.08
CA TRP A 224 13.47 -9.38 10.72
C TRP A 224 13.87 -7.93 10.45
N TYR A 225 12.89 -7.03 10.49
CA TYR A 225 13.11 -5.59 10.33
C TYR A 225 12.70 -4.88 11.61
N LEU A 226 13.67 -4.47 12.40
CA LEU A 226 13.44 -3.83 13.69
C LEU A 226 13.32 -2.32 13.55
N TRP A 227 12.66 -1.70 14.52
CA TRP A 227 12.61 -0.25 14.64
C TRP A 227 13.93 0.27 15.20
N VAL A 228 14.45 1.31 14.58
CA VAL A 228 15.72 1.95 14.94
C VAL A 228 15.59 3.46 15.01
N GLN A 229 16.50 4.12 15.71
CA GLN A 229 16.58 5.58 15.67
C GLN A 229 17.18 6.05 14.34
N MET A 230 16.50 6.97 13.64
CA MET A 230 16.80 7.31 12.24
C MET A 230 18.19 7.91 11.97
N TYR A 231 18.86 8.52 12.95
CA TYR A 231 20.19 9.14 12.79
C TYR A 231 21.33 8.22 13.20
N LYS A 232 21.09 7.26 14.10
CA LYS A 232 22.12 6.39 14.68
C LYS A 232 22.01 4.93 14.25
N GLY A 233 20.84 4.48 13.79
CA GLY A 233 20.57 3.07 13.50
C GLY A 233 20.52 2.18 14.76
N THR A 234 20.46 2.77 15.95
CA THR A 234 20.34 2.02 17.20
C THR A 234 18.92 1.47 17.35
N VAL A 235 18.79 0.18 17.62
CA VAL A 235 17.49 -0.49 17.85
C VAL A 235 16.72 0.24 18.96
N SER A 236 15.51 0.70 18.64
CA SER A 236 14.59 1.32 19.58
C SER A 236 13.53 0.32 20.05
N MET A 237 12.96 -0.47 19.14
CA MET A 237 11.98 -1.51 19.49
C MET A 237 12.25 -2.82 18.71
N PRO A 238 12.54 -3.93 19.39
CA PRO A 238 12.73 -5.24 18.76
C PRO A 238 11.39 -5.96 18.52
N VAL A 239 10.46 -5.28 17.86
CA VAL A 239 9.10 -5.78 17.60
C VAL A 239 8.84 -5.90 16.11
N PHE A 240 8.06 -6.91 15.73
CA PHE A 240 7.43 -7.03 14.42
C PHE A 240 5.99 -6.53 14.51
N GLN A 241 5.58 -5.69 13.56
CA GLN A 241 4.19 -5.26 13.43
C GLN A 241 3.53 -5.98 12.26
N SER A 242 2.26 -6.37 12.39
CA SER A 242 1.55 -7.07 11.31
C SER A 242 1.53 -6.31 9.97
N LEU A 243 1.53 -4.97 10.02
CA LEU A 243 1.64 -4.11 8.83
C LEU A 243 2.94 -4.33 8.03
N GLU A 244 4.04 -4.71 8.68
CA GLU A 244 5.34 -4.96 8.04
C GLU A 244 5.30 -6.17 7.08
N ALA A 245 4.23 -6.98 7.15
CA ALA A 245 4.05 -8.15 6.30
C ALA A 245 3.83 -7.83 4.81
N TYR A 246 3.69 -6.55 4.42
CA TYR A 246 3.64 -6.11 3.02
C TYR A 246 5.02 -6.15 2.33
N TRP A 247 6.09 -6.07 3.12
CA TRP A 247 7.46 -5.86 2.64
C TRP A 247 7.98 -6.98 1.73
N PRO A 248 7.73 -8.28 2.01
CA PRO A 248 8.10 -9.35 1.06
C PRO A 248 7.45 -9.19 -0.32
N GLY A 249 6.17 -8.77 -0.37
CA GLY A 249 5.50 -8.45 -1.62
C GLY A 249 6.22 -7.34 -2.38
N LEU A 250 6.62 -6.28 -1.68
CA LEU A 250 7.38 -5.17 -2.26
C LEU A 250 8.77 -5.61 -2.77
N GLN A 251 9.48 -6.43 -2.00
CA GLN A 251 10.76 -7.01 -2.40
C GLN A 251 10.63 -7.88 -3.66
N SER A 252 9.54 -8.64 -3.78
CA SER A 252 9.30 -9.44 -4.99
C SER A 252 9.07 -8.60 -6.24
N LEU A 253 8.43 -7.43 -6.10
CA LEU A 253 8.20 -6.50 -7.20
C LEU A 253 9.50 -5.92 -7.79
N ILE A 254 10.55 -5.80 -6.98
CA ILE A 254 11.88 -5.37 -7.44
C ILE A 254 12.81 -6.55 -7.79
N GLY A 255 12.29 -7.78 -7.76
CA GLY A 255 13.04 -9.00 -8.10
C GLY A 255 13.92 -9.56 -6.98
N ASP A 256 13.81 -9.06 -5.74
CA ASP A 256 14.55 -9.57 -4.59
C ASP A 256 13.84 -10.78 -3.94
N ILE A 257 13.69 -11.85 -4.72
CA ILE A 257 12.86 -13.01 -4.38
C ILE A 257 13.39 -13.77 -3.16
N ASP A 258 14.70 -13.98 -3.06
CA ASP A 258 15.29 -14.78 -1.99
C ASP A 258 15.12 -14.13 -0.61
N ASN A 259 15.33 -12.82 -0.52
CA ASN A 259 15.11 -12.09 0.74
C ASN A 259 13.62 -11.98 1.07
N ALA A 260 12.78 -11.79 0.05
CA ALA A 260 11.34 -11.78 0.21
C ALA A 260 10.84 -13.11 0.79
N MET A 261 11.27 -14.24 0.24
CA MET A 261 10.85 -15.56 0.70
C MET A 261 11.27 -15.82 2.16
N ARG A 262 12.52 -15.52 2.51
CA ARG A 262 13.01 -15.67 3.89
C ARG A 262 12.20 -14.86 4.89
N THR A 263 11.99 -13.59 4.59
CA THR A 263 11.20 -12.67 5.42
C THR A 263 9.75 -13.16 5.53
N PHE A 264 9.14 -13.56 4.40
CA PHE A 264 7.78 -14.06 4.36
C PHE A 264 7.59 -15.32 5.22
N LEU A 265 8.52 -16.28 5.14
CA LEU A 265 8.47 -17.50 5.93
C LEU A 265 8.55 -17.20 7.43
N ASN A 266 9.40 -16.25 7.85
CA ASN A 266 9.43 -15.80 9.24
C ASN A 266 8.08 -15.25 9.70
N TYR A 267 7.47 -14.36 8.92
CA TYR A 267 6.15 -13.81 9.27
C TYR A 267 5.07 -14.89 9.27
N TYR A 268 5.17 -15.88 8.38
CA TYR A 268 4.29 -17.02 8.35
C TYR A 268 4.43 -17.92 9.58
N THR A 269 5.61 -18.04 10.20
CA THR A 269 5.74 -18.78 11.48
C THR A 269 4.88 -18.16 12.59
N VAL A 270 4.82 -16.82 12.66
CA VAL A 270 3.94 -16.10 13.58
C VAL A 270 2.48 -16.38 13.25
N TRP A 271 2.12 -16.37 11.96
CA TRP A 271 0.78 -16.75 11.53
C TRP A 271 0.42 -18.17 11.99
N LYS A 272 1.30 -19.16 11.81
CA LYS A 272 1.04 -20.55 12.22
C LYS A 272 0.90 -20.69 13.73
N GLN A 273 1.61 -19.87 14.51
CA GLN A 273 1.52 -19.89 15.97
C GLN A 273 0.15 -19.40 16.47
N PHE A 274 -0.43 -18.37 15.82
CA PHE A 274 -1.58 -17.64 16.35
C PHE A 274 -2.87 -17.74 15.51
N GLY A 275 -2.79 -18.23 14.27
CA GLY A 275 -3.88 -18.22 13.28
C GLY A 275 -4.11 -16.86 12.59
N GLY A 276 -3.33 -15.85 12.95
CA GLY A 276 -3.35 -14.49 12.39
C GLY A 276 -2.16 -13.70 12.95
N LEU A 277 -1.78 -12.60 12.29
CA LEU A 277 -0.68 -11.77 12.80
C LEU A 277 -1.17 -10.85 13.93
N PRO A 278 -0.58 -10.89 15.13
CA PRO A 278 -0.85 -9.87 16.15
C PRO A 278 -0.41 -8.49 15.65
N GLU A 279 -1.02 -7.41 16.16
CA GLU A 279 -0.55 -6.06 15.85
C GLU A 279 0.92 -5.87 16.23
N PHE A 280 1.35 -6.41 17.37
CA PHE A 280 2.75 -6.38 17.80
C PHE A 280 3.18 -7.77 18.29
N TYR A 281 4.26 -8.27 17.71
CA TYR A 281 4.98 -9.47 18.11
C TYR A 281 6.36 -9.07 18.63
N ASN A 282 6.66 -9.45 19.87
CA ASN A 282 7.95 -9.19 20.47
C ASN A 282 8.93 -10.32 20.09
N ILE A 283 9.94 -9.98 19.30
CA ILE A 283 10.82 -10.98 18.65
C ILE A 283 11.68 -11.71 19.70
N PRO A 284 12.38 -11.03 20.64
CA PRO A 284 13.13 -11.71 21.70
C PRO A 284 12.29 -12.66 22.57
N GLN A 285 11.05 -12.30 22.91
CA GLN A 285 10.17 -13.15 23.73
C GLN A 285 9.45 -14.24 22.92
N GLY A 286 9.39 -14.11 21.59
CA GLY A 286 8.62 -15.02 20.74
C GLY A 286 7.11 -15.00 21.00
N TYR A 287 6.58 -13.86 21.46
CA TYR A 287 5.18 -13.74 21.91
C TYR A 287 4.56 -12.37 21.64
N THR A 288 3.23 -12.26 21.76
CA THR A 288 2.49 -11.00 21.57
C THR A 288 2.79 -9.97 22.64
N VAL A 289 2.67 -8.68 22.30
CA VAL A 289 2.75 -7.58 23.28
C VAL A 289 1.38 -7.35 23.93
N GLU A 290 1.35 -7.19 25.26
CA GLU A 290 0.12 -6.96 26.03
C GLU A 290 -0.66 -5.75 25.46
N LYS A 291 -1.98 -5.90 25.30
CA LYS A 291 -2.91 -4.90 24.72
C LYS A 291 -2.71 -4.64 23.22
N ARG A 292 -1.83 -5.39 22.55
CA ARG A 292 -1.54 -5.32 21.10
C ARG A 292 -1.64 -6.69 20.43
N GLU A 293 -2.45 -7.58 20.99
CA GLU A 293 -2.66 -8.95 20.51
C GLU A 293 -3.81 -9.03 19.48
N GLY A 294 -4.37 -7.89 19.09
CA GLY A 294 -5.44 -7.82 18.10
C GLY A 294 -4.98 -8.26 16.72
N TYR A 295 -5.82 -9.03 16.02
CA TYR A 295 -5.75 -9.28 14.59
C TYR A 295 -7.00 -8.69 13.93
N PRO A 296 -6.89 -7.52 13.27
CA PRO A 296 -8.01 -6.82 12.67
C PRO A 296 -8.25 -7.21 11.19
N LEU A 297 -8.02 -8.47 10.84
CA LEU A 297 -8.22 -8.99 9.47
C LEU A 297 -7.34 -8.32 8.41
N ARG A 298 -6.08 -8.10 8.78
CA ARG A 298 -5.05 -7.40 8.01
C ARG A 298 -4.58 -8.23 6.78
N PRO A 299 -4.58 -7.69 5.55
CA PRO A 299 -4.33 -8.47 4.33
C PRO A 299 -2.85 -8.63 3.96
N GLU A 300 -1.93 -7.94 4.63
CA GLU A 300 -0.57 -7.67 4.15
C GLU A 300 0.24 -8.96 3.91
N LEU A 301 0.12 -9.96 4.78
CA LEU A 301 0.78 -11.26 4.58
C LEU A 301 0.24 -12.00 3.35
N ILE A 302 -1.08 -12.00 3.16
CA ILE A 302 -1.74 -12.66 2.03
C ILE A 302 -1.40 -11.94 0.72
N GLU A 303 -1.33 -10.61 0.74
CA GLU A 303 -0.85 -9.81 -0.40
C GLU A 303 0.58 -10.20 -0.79
N SER A 304 1.48 -10.30 0.18
CA SER A 304 2.86 -10.76 -0.05
C SER A 304 2.93 -12.16 -0.63
N ALA A 305 2.11 -13.10 -0.13
CA ALA A 305 2.02 -14.45 -0.68
C ALA A 305 1.58 -14.44 -2.15
N MET A 306 0.59 -13.60 -2.50
CA MET A 306 0.11 -13.44 -3.87
C MET A 306 1.20 -12.92 -4.80
N TYR A 307 1.92 -11.86 -4.41
CA TYR A 307 3.01 -11.31 -5.23
C TYR A 307 4.16 -12.31 -5.42
N LEU A 308 4.57 -12.99 -4.35
CA LEU A 308 5.58 -14.05 -4.42
C LEU A 308 5.13 -15.17 -5.36
N TYR A 309 3.87 -15.61 -5.28
CA TYR A 309 3.35 -16.66 -6.15
C TYR A 309 3.38 -16.22 -7.61
N ARG A 310 3.02 -14.97 -7.90
CA ARG A 310 3.08 -14.42 -9.25
C ARG A 310 4.50 -14.33 -9.78
N ALA A 311 5.49 -14.11 -8.92
CA ALA A 311 6.88 -14.01 -9.30
C ALA A 311 7.55 -15.38 -9.50
N THR A 312 7.22 -16.37 -8.67
CA THR A 312 7.92 -17.68 -8.64
C THR A 312 7.13 -18.82 -9.31
N GLY A 313 5.80 -18.75 -9.30
CA GLY A 313 4.94 -19.86 -9.69
C GLY A 313 4.91 -21.02 -8.69
N ASP A 314 5.51 -20.85 -7.50
CA ASP A 314 5.65 -21.90 -6.49
C ASP A 314 4.28 -22.28 -5.88
N PRO A 315 3.77 -23.50 -6.09
CA PRO A 315 2.46 -23.91 -5.57
C PRO A 315 2.39 -23.93 -4.05
N THR A 316 3.50 -24.03 -3.32
CA THR A 316 3.49 -23.99 -1.85
C THR A 316 2.89 -22.67 -1.35
N LEU A 317 3.12 -21.54 -2.03
CA LEU A 317 2.52 -20.26 -1.63
C LEU A 317 0.98 -20.25 -1.73
N LEU A 318 0.39 -21.07 -2.62
CA LEU A 318 -1.07 -21.25 -2.67
C LEU A 318 -1.58 -22.05 -1.47
N GLU A 319 -0.83 -23.06 -1.03
CA GLU A 319 -1.14 -23.83 0.16
C GLU A 319 -1.09 -22.96 1.41
N LEU A 320 -0.07 -22.11 1.53
CA LEU A 320 0.04 -21.14 2.63
C LEU A 320 -1.10 -20.10 2.60
N GLY A 321 -1.51 -19.67 1.40
CA GLY A 321 -2.69 -18.82 1.21
C GLY A 321 -4.00 -19.50 1.64
N ARG A 322 -4.14 -20.80 1.34
CA ARG A 322 -5.28 -21.61 1.80
C ARG A 322 -5.29 -21.75 3.33
N ASP A 323 -4.14 -22.10 3.92
CA ASP A 323 -3.96 -22.17 5.38
C ASP A 323 -4.37 -20.85 6.06
N ALA A 324 -4.03 -19.71 5.46
CA ALA A 324 -4.40 -18.40 5.97
C ALA A 324 -5.92 -18.19 5.96
N VAL A 325 -6.60 -18.48 4.84
CA VAL A 325 -8.07 -18.36 4.74
C VAL A 325 -8.76 -19.27 5.75
N GLU A 326 -8.35 -20.54 5.86
CA GLU A 326 -8.90 -21.49 6.81
C GLU A 326 -8.70 -21.02 8.27
N SER A 327 -7.55 -20.42 8.57
CA SER A 327 -7.27 -19.83 9.89
C SER A 327 -8.21 -18.68 10.20
N ILE A 328 -8.40 -17.74 9.26
CA ILE A 328 -9.32 -16.60 9.40
C ILE A 328 -10.74 -17.09 9.64
N GLU A 329 -11.24 -18.03 8.82
CA GLU A 329 -12.57 -18.62 8.99
C GLU A 329 -12.74 -19.27 10.35
N LYS A 330 -11.72 -19.95 10.85
CA LYS A 330 -11.76 -20.63 12.14
C LYS A 330 -11.82 -19.65 13.31
N ILE A 331 -11.02 -18.58 13.30
CA ILE A 331 -10.85 -17.72 14.48
C ILE A 331 -11.79 -16.52 14.49
N SER A 332 -12.17 -15.99 13.32
CA SER A 332 -12.80 -14.67 13.21
C SER A 332 -14.22 -14.68 12.66
N LYS A 333 -14.72 -15.83 12.19
CA LYS A 333 -16.07 -15.95 11.65
C LYS A 333 -17.12 -15.80 12.75
N VAL A 334 -18.07 -14.91 12.50
CA VAL A 334 -19.26 -14.67 13.32
C VAL A 334 -20.50 -14.75 12.43
N GLU A 335 -21.69 -14.79 13.01
CA GLU A 335 -22.94 -14.90 12.26
C GLU A 335 -23.10 -13.81 11.17
N CYS A 336 -22.67 -12.58 11.47
CA CYS A 336 -22.77 -11.42 10.60
C CYS A 336 -21.57 -11.24 9.63
N GLY A 337 -20.58 -12.14 9.62
CA GLY A 337 -19.39 -12.02 8.77
C GLY A 337 -18.10 -12.37 9.51
N PHE A 338 -17.15 -11.44 9.55
CA PHE A 338 -15.86 -11.62 10.21
C PHE A 338 -15.58 -10.46 11.17
N ALA A 339 -14.95 -10.75 12.31
CA ALA A 339 -14.67 -9.78 13.36
C ALA A 339 -13.17 -9.71 13.69
N THR A 340 -12.73 -8.56 14.23
CA THR A 340 -11.40 -8.45 14.84
C THR A 340 -11.32 -9.38 16.04
N VAL A 341 -10.21 -10.11 16.18
CA VAL A 341 -9.99 -11.07 17.26
C VAL A 341 -8.73 -10.75 18.05
N SER A 342 -8.65 -11.18 19.29
CA SER A 342 -7.40 -11.17 20.06
C SER A 342 -6.77 -12.55 19.94
N VAL A 343 -5.53 -12.63 19.46
CA VAL A 343 -4.87 -13.93 19.20
C VAL A 343 -4.28 -14.56 20.46
N SER A 344 -4.17 -13.81 21.57
CA SER A 344 -3.67 -14.30 22.86
C SER A 344 -4.74 -14.99 23.71
N MET A 345 -6.03 -14.76 23.41
CA MET A 345 -7.14 -15.42 24.07
C MET A 345 -7.80 -16.37 23.07
N GLY A 346 -7.91 -17.65 23.42
CA GLY A 346 -8.55 -18.68 22.59
C GLY A 346 -9.95 -18.29 22.09
N PRO A 347 -10.55 -19.10 21.19
CA PRO A 347 -11.72 -18.70 20.42
C PRO A 347 -12.84 -18.15 21.32
N ARG A 348 -13.09 -16.84 21.23
CA ARG A 348 -14.22 -16.19 21.88
C ARG A 348 -15.32 -15.99 20.86
N VAL A 349 -16.55 -16.21 21.32
CA VAL A 349 -17.78 -15.86 20.59
C VAL A 349 -17.78 -14.34 20.41
N GLY A 350 -17.33 -13.87 19.24
CA GLY A 350 -17.37 -12.46 18.89
C GLY A 350 -18.83 -11.99 18.85
N LYS A 351 -19.15 -10.93 19.59
CA LYS A 351 -20.40 -10.20 19.40
C LYS A 351 -20.31 -9.43 18.08
N CYS A 352 -21.39 -9.37 17.31
CA CYS A 352 -21.49 -8.47 16.16
C CYS A 352 -21.33 -7.02 16.65
N LEU A 353 -20.10 -6.50 16.61
CA LEU A 353 -19.82 -5.07 16.73
C LEU A 353 -20.00 -4.42 15.34
N PRO A 354 -20.44 -3.16 15.29
CA PRO A 354 -20.51 -2.43 14.03
C PRO A 354 -19.12 -2.38 13.38
N LEU A 355 -19.08 -2.81 12.11
CA LEU A 355 -17.89 -2.93 11.28
C LEU A 355 -17.04 -1.64 11.26
N LEU A 356 -15.82 -1.72 11.78
CA LEU A 356 -14.67 -0.89 11.43
C LEU A 356 -13.45 -1.85 11.38
N PRO A 357 -12.66 -1.99 10.29
CA PRO A 357 -12.78 -1.50 8.92
C PRO A 357 -13.19 -2.64 7.96
N GLY A 358 -14.50 -2.85 7.78
CA GLY A 358 -15.01 -3.80 6.77
C GLY A 358 -14.74 -3.37 5.32
N SER A 359 -14.25 -2.15 5.09
CA SER A 359 -13.89 -1.61 3.78
C SER A 359 -12.60 -2.21 3.25
N LEU A 360 -11.53 -2.26 4.06
CA LEU A 360 -10.22 -2.80 3.62
C LEU A 360 -10.32 -4.30 3.30
N TRP A 361 -10.99 -5.08 4.16
CA TRP A 361 -11.24 -6.50 3.92
C TRP A 361 -11.97 -6.73 2.59
N ASN A 362 -13.13 -6.09 2.38
CA ASN A 362 -13.91 -6.28 1.15
C ASN A 362 -13.18 -5.79 -0.13
N ILE A 363 -12.29 -4.80 -0.01
CA ILE A 363 -11.47 -4.29 -1.12
C ILE A 363 -10.31 -5.26 -1.43
N SER A 364 -9.66 -5.82 -0.41
CA SER A 364 -8.50 -6.70 -0.58
C SER A 364 -8.86 -8.16 -0.86
N THR A 365 -9.97 -8.66 -0.31
CA THR A 365 -10.37 -10.07 -0.42
C THR A 365 -11.55 -10.33 -1.36
N GLY A 366 -12.14 -9.29 -1.96
CA GLY A 366 -13.40 -9.44 -2.70
C GLY A 366 -14.59 -9.75 -1.77
N ARG A 367 -15.80 -9.36 -2.17
CA ARG A 367 -17.03 -9.42 -1.34
C ARG A 367 -17.50 -10.82 -0.95
N ASP A 368 -16.87 -11.87 -1.44
CA ASP A 368 -17.23 -13.24 -1.09
C ASP A 368 -15.95 -14.06 -1.08
N LEU A 369 -15.56 -14.60 0.08
CA LEU A 369 -14.51 -15.62 0.14
C LEU A 369 -14.86 -16.82 -0.74
N ARG A 370 -16.14 -17.00 -1.11
CA ARG A 370 -16.54 -17.96 -2.14
C ARG A 370 -15.99 -17.64 -3.53
N ASP A 371 -15.72 -16.38 -3.89
CA ASP A 371 -15.17 -16.05 -5.22
C ASP A 371 -13.64 -16.10 -5.29
N VAL A 372 -12.94 -15.82 -4.19
CA VAL A 372 -11.50 -16.15 -4.06
C VAL A 372 -11.34 -17.67 -4.00
N SER A 373 -12.14 -18.35 -3.18
CA SER A 373 -12.22 -19.80 -3.17
C SER A 373 -12.58 -20.37 -4.55
N ASN A 374 -13.54 -19.79 -5.28
CA ASN A 374 -13.91 -20.25 -6.63
C ASN A 374 -12.81 -19.98 -7.65
N THR A 375 -12.16 -18.82 -7.65
CA THR A 375 -11.06 -18.57 -8.61
C THR A 375 -9.87 -19.52 -8.38
N PHE A 376 -9.63 -19.93 -7.13
CA PHE A 376 -8.60 -20.90 -6.75
C PHE A 376 -9.04 -22.38 -6.93
N ILE A 377 -10.31 -22.71 -6.69
CA ILE A 377 -10.88 -24.07 -6.83
C ILE A 377 -11.21 -24.41 -8.29
N TYR A 378 -11.74 -23.47 -9.09
CA TYR A 378 -12.06 -23.72 -10.51
C TYR A 378 -10.79 -23.93 -11.35
N ARG A 379 -9.69 -23.22 -11.08
CA ARG A 379 -8.40 -23.47 -11.77
C ARG A 379 -7.74 -24.81 -11.41
N TRP A 380 -8.06 -25.38 -10.25
CA TRP A 380 -7.61 -26.73 -9.87
C TRP A 380 -8.50 -27.82 -10.46
N ARG A 381 -9.82 -27.58 -10.56
CA ARG A 381 -10.79 -28.54 -11.10
C ARG A 381 -10.70 -28.72 -12.64
N ASP A 382 -10.27 -27.70 -13.37
CA ASP A 382 -10.07 -27.78 -14.84
C ASP A 382 -8.72 -28.38 -15.27
N ARG A 383 -7.71 -28.45 -14.39
CA ARG A 383 -6.40 -29.07 -14.71
C ARG A 383 -6.28 -30.57 -14.37
N ASN A 384 -7.24 -31.13 -13.62
CA ASN A 384 -7.28 -32.56 -13.27
C ASN A 384 -8.41 -33.32 -14.00
N ARG A 385 -8.93 -32.76 -15.10
CA ARG A 385 -9.76 -33.46 -16.10
C ARG A 385 -9.18 -33.29 -17.50
N SER A 386 -8.03 -33.90 -17.73
CA SER A 386 -7.56 -34.30 -19.06
C SER A 386 -6.50 -35.38 -18.89
#